data_AF-A0A2D4IY35-F1
#
_entry.id   AF-A0A2D4IY35-F1
#
_cell.length_a   1.000
_cell.length_b   1.000
_cell.length_c   1.000
_cell.angle_alpha   90.00
_cell.angle_beta   90.00
_cell.angle_gamma   90.00
#
_symmetry.space_group_name_H-M   'P 1'
#
loop_
_entity.id
_entity.type
_entity.pdbx_description
1 polymer ?
#
loop_
_entity_poly.entity_id
_entity_poly.type
_entity_poly.pdbx_seq_one_letter_code
_entity_poly.pdbx_strand_id
1 'polypeptide(L)'
;QKTIQKLERELQEKPQNNKIKEQLIISRHELNIEEQEEMTKNLRMTRQNFFEHANKPGRWLAYRLKKELQDEKGICQFDLEKKKQIIHQYFQGLYKKEEIEEEHIRNYLGKEQPPIITEELKENLNKKITMVELIQAIRSPQKTIKHQDRMVSQENT
;
A
#
# COMPACT_ATOMS: atom_id res chain seq x y z
N GLN A 1 26.49 2.39 16.91
CA GLN A 1 26.14 1.04 17.43
C GLN A 1 27.19 0.43 18.37
N LYS A 2 28.47 0.28 17.99
CA LYS A 2 29.53 -0.31 18.85
C LYS A 2 29.75 0.40 20.20
N THR A 3 29.49 1.71 20.27
CA THR A 3 29.57 2.55 21.47
C THR A 3 28.45 2.28 22.47
N ILE A 4 27.20 2.17 22.01
CA ILE A 4 26.04 1.81 22.85
C ILE A 4 26.22 0.41 23.44
N GLN A 5 26.64 -0.57 22.64
CA GLN A 5 26.93 -1.94 23.12
C GLN A 5 28.08 -2.00 24.14
N LYS A 6 29.00 -1.03 24.12
CA LYS A 6 30.06 -0.92 25.11
C LYS A 6 29.52 -0.34 26.42
N LEU A 7 28.72 0.72 26.33
CA LEU A 7 28.05 1.35 27.48
C LEU A 7 27.04 0.40 28.15
N GLU A 8 26.31 -0.42 27.38
CA GLU A 8 25.40 -1.44 27.91
C GLU A 8 26.15 -2.52 28.70
N ARG A 9 27.32 -2.97 28.22
CA ARG A 9 28.19 -3.90 28.96
C ARG A 9 28.77 -3.28 30.23
N GLU A 10 29.25 -2.04 30.16
CA GLU A 10 29.78 -1.33 31.34
C GLU A 10 28.69 -1.06 32.39
N LEU A 11 27.43 -0.90 31.96
CA LEU A 11 26.29 -0.74 32.86
C LEU A 11 25.85 -2.06 33.50
N GLN A 12 25.97 -3.20 32.81
CA GLN A 12 25.74 -4.53 33.38
C GLN A 12 26.73 -4.83 34.52
N GLU A 13 27.99 -4.44 34.35
CA GLU A 13 29.04 -4.58 35.37
C GLU A 13 28.87 -3.60 36.53
N LYS A 14 28.33 -2.39 36.28
CA LYS A 14 28.18 -1.32 37.29
C LYS A 14 26.78 -0.67 37.25
N PRO A 15 25.74 -1.36 37.78
CA PRO A 15 24.34 -0.95 37.62
C PRO A 15 23.94 0.35 38.34
N GLN A 16 24.73 0.81 39.32
CA GLN A 16 24.48 2.07 40.04
C GLN A 16 25.21 3.29 39.45
N ASN A 17 25.97 3.13 38.36
CA ASN A 17 26.67 4.26 37.76
C ASN A 17 25.71 5.14 36.94
N ASN A 18 25.19 6.19 37.58
CA ASN A 18 24.25 7.13 36.96
C ASN A 18 24.85 7.87 35.74
N LYS A 19 26.16 8.11 35.73
CA LYS A 19 26.85 8.77 34.62
C LYS A 19 26.84 7.93 33.34
N ILE A 20 27.00 6.61 33.47
CA ILE A 20 26.91 5.67 32.35
C ILE A 20 25.47 5.58 31.83
N LYS A 21 24.47 5.64 32.73
CA LYS A 21 23.04 5.67 32.34
C LYS A 21 22.70 6.91 31.53
N GLU A 22 23.11 8.09 31.99
CA GLU A 22 22.88 9.36 31.27
C GLU A 22 23.54 9.34 29.89
N GLN A 23 24.80 8.89 29.81
CA GLN A 23 25.51 8.77 28.52
C GLN A 23 24.82 7.79 27.57
N LEU A 24 24.31 6.66 28.08
CA LEU A 24 23.58 5.68 27.29
C LEU A 24 22.26 6.27 26.73
N ILE A 25 21.52 7.01 27.54
CA ILE A 25 20.27 7.67 27.14
C ILE A 25 20.55 8.69 26.03
N ILE A 26 21.57 9.53 26.19
CA ILE A 26 21.97 10.53 25.19
C ILE A 26 22.36 9.83 23.88
N SER A 27 23.24 8.83 23.92
CA SER A 27 23.67 8.11 22.72
C SER A 27 22.53 7.35 22.02
N ARG A 28 21.53 6.84 22.75
CA ARG A 28 20.33 6.25 22.14
C ARG A 28 19.47 7.31 21.44
N HIS A 29 19.30 8.46 22.09
CA HIS A 29 18.52 9.55 21.52
C HIS A 29 19.17 10.13 20.25
N GLU A 30 20.48 10.32 20.27
CA GLU A 30 21.26 10.74 19.09
C GLU A 30 21.09 9.76 17.92
N LEU A 31 21.20 8.45 18.19
CA LEU A 31 21.02 7.43 17.17
C LEU A 31 19.59 7.43 16.60
N ASN A 32 18.58 7.57 17.48
CA ASN A 32 17.18 7.65 17.04
C ASN A 32 16.91 8.89 16.17
N ILE A 33 17.53 10.04 16.47
CA ILE A 33 17.44 11.23 15.61
C ILE A 33 18.04 10.92 14.24
N GLU A 34 19.24 10.36 14.19
CA GLU A 34 19.94 10.05 12.94
C GLU A 34 19.13 9.07 12.07
N GLU A 35 18.53 8.03 12.67
CA GLU A 35 17.64 7.10 11.98
C GLU A 35 16.36 7.78 11.46
N GLN A 36 15.77 8.69 12.25
CA GLN A 36 14.58 9.46 11.83
C GLN A 36 14.89 10.43 10.68
N GLU A 37 16.06 11.07 10.69
CA GLU A 37 16.52 11.93 9.60
C GLU A 37 16.73 11.13 8.31
N GLU A 38 17.38 9.97 8.41
CA GLU A 38 17.57 9.06 7.27
C GLU A 38 16.22 8.58 6.72
N MET A 39 15.31 8.16 7.60
CA MET A 39 13.97 7.72 7.21
C MET A 39 13.20 8.85 6.50
N THR A 40 13.25 10.07 7.01
CA THR A 40 12.60 11.24 6.40
C THR A 40 13.16 11.53 5.01
N LYS A 41 14.49 11.44 4.85
CA LYS A 41 15.17 11.59 3.56
C LYS A 41 14.75 10.51 2.57
N ASN A 42 14.68 9.26 3.01
CA ASN A 42 14.22 8.13 2.20
C ASN A 42 12.76 8.28 1.79
N LEU A 43 11.88 8.74 2.70
CA LEU A 43 10.48 9.00 2.42
C LEU A 43 10.31 10.10 1.37
N ARG A 44 11.05 11.20 1.52
CA ARG A 44 11.07 12.32 0.57
C ARG A 44 11.52 11.87 -0.81
N MET A 45 12.60 11.09 -0.89
CA MET A 45 13.12 10.52 -2.13
C MET A 45 12.08 9.60 -2.79
N THR A 46 11.43 8.74 -2.00
CA THR A 46 10.43 7.80 -2.48
C THR A 46 9.20 8.53 -3.04
N ARG A 47 8.71 9.54 -2.33
CA ARG A 47 7.59 10.38 -2.76
C ARG A 47 7.91 11.12 -4.06
N GLN A 48 9.12 11.68 -4.18
CA GLN A 48 9.56 12.35 -5.41
C GLN A 48 9.61 11.37 -6.59
N ASN A 49 10.23 10.20 -6.40
CA ASN A 49 10.29 9.16 -7.43
C ASN A 49 8.89 8.69 -7.86
N PHE A 50 7.97 8.54 -6.90
CA PHE A 50 6.58 8.18 -7.21
C PHE A 50 5.90 9.26 -8.04
N PHE A 51 6.02 10.53 -7.66
CA PHE A 51 5.43 11.64 -8.42
C PHE A 51 5.99 11.74 -9.85
N GLU A 52 7.30 11.56 -10.01
CA GLU A 52 7.97 11.65 -11.31
C GLU A 52 7.66 10.47 -12.26
N HIS A 53 7.33 9.29 -11.70
CA HIS A 53 7.31 8.03 -12.46
C HIS A 53 5.98 7.26 -12.43
N ALA A 54 5.10 7.45 -11.44
CA ALA A 54 3.90 6.62 -11.23
C ALA A 54 2.92 6.63 -12.43
N ASN A 55 2.74 7.79 -13.08
CA ASN A 55 1.86 7.91 -14.24
C ASN A 55 2.56 7.66 -15.58
N LYS A 56 3.84 7.24 -15.57
CA LYS A 56 4.68 7.07 -16.76
C LYS A 56 5.34 5.69 -16.72
N PRO A 57 4.61 4.62 -17.09
CA PRO A 57 5.08 3.24 -16.94
C PRO A 57 6.44 3.00 -17.62
N GLY A 58 6.72 3.64 -18.75
CA GLY A 58 8.03 3.58 -19.41
C GLY A 58 9.18 4.25 -18.63
N ARG A 59 8.92 5.36 -17.93
CA ARG A 59 9.95 6.02 -17.08
C ARG A 59 10.17 5.26 -15.78
N TRP A 60 9.11 4.73 -15.19
CA TRP A 60 9.19 3.84 -14.03
C TRP A 60 9.97 2.56 -14.35
N LEU A 61 9.74 1.97 -15.52
CA LEU A 61 10.50 0.82 -16.03
C LEU A 61 11.98 1.17 -16.23
N ALA A 62 12.29 2.33 -16.81
CA ALA A 62 13.67 2.81 -16.98
C ALA A 62 14.39 3.08 -15.65
N TYR A 63 13.68 3.63 -14.66
CA TYR A 63 14.20 3.82 -13.31
C TYR A 63 14.53 2.48 -12.64
N ARG A 64 13.60 1.51 -12.69
CA ARG A 64 13.84 0.14 -12.19
C ARG A 64 15.02 -0.53 -12.91
N LEU A 65 15.11 -0.39 -14.23
CA LEU A 65 16.23 -0.87 -15.05
C LEU A 65 17.58 -0.33 -14.59
N LYS A 66 17.62 0.95 -14.20
CA LYS A 66 18.83 1.63 -13.71
C LYS A 66 19.19 1.23 -12.28
N LYS A 67 18.20 1.01 -11.41
CA LYS A 67 18.44 0.78 -9.98
C LYS A 67 18.70 -0.67 -9.57
N GLU A 68 18.19 -1.65 -10.31
CA GLU A 68 18.45 -3.11 -10.24
C GLU A 68 17.12 -3.84 -10.54
N LEU A 69 17.11 -4.71 -11.57
CA LEU A 69 16.02 -5.64 -11.78
C LEU A 69 16.29 -6.88 -10.94
N GLN A 70 15.35 -7.21 -10.07
CA GLN A 70 15.38 -8.45 -9.31
C GLN A 70 14.70 -9.56 -10.12
N ASP A 71 15.35 -10.72 -10.20
CA ASP A 71 14.74 -11.95 -10.70
C ASP A 71 13.59 -12.43 -9.80
N GLU A 72 12.85 -13.43 -10.25
CA GLU A 72 11.82 -14.14 -9.45
C GLU A 72 12.33 -14.67 -8.09
N LYS A 73 13.67 -14.81 -7.95
CA LYS A 73 14.35 -15.24 -6.72
C LYS A 73 14.85 -14.09 -5.84
N GLY A 74 14.53 -12.83 -6.20
CA GLY A 74 14.94 -11.63 -5.47
C GLY A 74 16.39 -11.19 -5.68
N ILE A 75 17.12 -11.81 -6.62
CA ILE A 75 18.54 -11.51 -6.88
C ILE A 75 18.64 -10.39 -7.91
N CYS A 76 19.41 -9.35 -7.60
CA CYS A 76 19.66 -8.23 -8.49
C CYS A 76 20.57 -8.66 -9.66
N GLN A 77 20.04 -8.60 -10.88
CA GLN A 77 20.80 -8.87 -12.10
C GLN A 77 21.38 -7.57 -12.65
N PHE A 78 22.70 -7.56 -12.84
CA PHE A 78 23.44 -6.43 -13.43
C PHE A 78 23.63 -6.58 -14.95
N ASP A 79 23.55 -7.81 -15.44
CA ASP A 79 23.74 -8.15 -16.85
C ASP A 79 22.55 -7.72 -17.72
N LEU A 80 22.84 -7.04 -18.83
CA LEU A 80 21.84 -6.44 -19.71
C LEU A 80 20.97 -7.52 -20.39
N GLU A 81 21.57 -8.64 -20.77
CA GLU A 81 20.86 -9.74 -21.44
C GLU A 81 19.83 -10.37 -20.48
N LYS A 82 20.24 -10.63 -19.24
CA LYS A 82 19.36 -11.17 -18.19
C LYS A 82 18.23 -10.21 -17.86
N LYS A 83 18.51 -8.90 -17.76
CA LYS A 83 17.50 -7.86 -17.58
C LYS A 83 16.41 -7.91 -18.66
N LYS A 84 16.79 -8.04 -19.93
CA LYS A 84 15.84 -8.18 -21.04
C LYS A 84 15.00 -9.45 -20.91
N GLN A 85 15.61 -10.56 -20.49
CA GLN A 85 14.92 -11.84 -20.34
C GLN A 85 13.86 -11.81 -19.24
N ILE A 86 14.17 -11.22 -18.08
CA ILE A 86 13.20 -11.01 -16.98
C ILE A 86 12.01 -10.20 -17.46
N ILE A 87 12.27 -9.09 -18.16
CA ILE A 87 11.23 -8.20 -18.67
C ILE A 87 10.36 -8.94 -19.68
N HIS A 88 10.98 -9.70 -20.59
CA HIS A 88 10.26 -10.47 -21.59
C HIS A 88 9.33 -11.49 -20.92
N GLN A 89 9.82 -12.26 -19.94
CA GLN A 89 9.01 -13.22 -19.19
C GLN A 89 7.87 -12.55 -18.42
N TYR A 90 8.14 -11.40 -17.78
CA TYR A 90 7.14 -10.64 -17.05
C TYR A 90 5.99 -10.16 -17.96
N PHE A 91 6.31 -9.52 -19.09
CA PHE A 91 5.29 -9.06 -20.02
C PHE A 91 4.62 -10.21 -20.76
N GLN A 92 5.35 -11.29 -21.05
CA GLN A 92 4.76 -12.50 -21.61
C GLN A 92 3.72 -13.07 -20.65
N GLY A 93 3.95 -13.04 -19.33
CA GLY A 93 2.95 -13.38 -18.32
C GLY A 93 1.72 -12.46 -18.34
N LEU A 94 1.94 -11.14 -18.39
CA LEU A 94 0.85 -10.14 -18.39
C LEU A 94 -0.06 -10.22 -19.62
N TYR A 95 0.50 -10.55 -20.78
CA TYR A 95 -0.23 -10.63 -22.05
C TYR A 95 -0.61 -12.07 -22.43
N LYS A 96 -0.37 -13.05 -21.55
CA LYS A 96 -1.00 -14.37 -21.72
C LYS A 96 -2.50 -14.15 -21.63
N LYS A 97 -3.20 -14.43 -22.74
CA LYS A 97 -4.65 -14.58 -22.69
C LYS A 97 -4.93 -15.72 -21.73
N GLU A 98 -5.66 -15.45 -20.67
CA GLU A 98 -6.29 -16.52 -19.91
C GLU A 98 -7.22 -17.25 -20.88
N GLU A 99 -6.91 -18.51 -21.14
CA GLU A 99 -7.82 -19.42 -21.86
C GLU A 99 -8.97 -19.75 -20.91
N ILE A 100 -9.88 -18.80 -20.76
CA ILE A 100 -11.14 -19.02 -20.06
C ILE A 100 -12.06 -19.70 -21.07
N GLU A 101 -12.49 -20.93 -20.78
CA GLU A 101 -13.49 -21.62 -21.58
C GLU A 101 -14.74 -20.74 -21.71
N GLU A 102 -15.21 -20.53 -22.93
CA GLU A 102 -16.40 -19.70 -23.18
C GLU A 102 -17.63 -20.19 -22.39
N GLU A 103 -17.70 -21.49 -22.09
CA GLU A 103 -18.76 -22.08 -21.25
C GLU A 103 -18.76 -21.52 -19.82
N HIS A 104 -17.59 -21.28 -19.23
CA HIS A 104 -17.49 -20.65 -17.91
C HIS A 104 -18.02 -19.22 -17.92
N ILE A 105 -17.71 -18.46 -18.98
CA ILE A 105 -18.21 -17.09 -19.16
C ILE A 105 -19.74 -17.11 -19.32
N ARG A 106 -20.27 -18.00 -20.16
CA ARG A 106 -21.73 -18.15 -20.37
C ARG A 106 -22.44 -18.57 -19.10
N ASN A 107 -21.88 -19.50 -18.33
CA ASN A 107 -22.44 -19.95 -17.05
C ASN A 107 -22.44 -18.82 -16.00
N TYR A 108 -21.35 -18.04 -15.93
CA TYR A 108 -21.27 -16.87 -15.04
C TYR A 108 -22.32 -15.81 -15.39
N LEU A 109 -22.39 -15.42 -16.67
CA LEU A 109 -23.37 -14.43 -17.15
C LEU A 109 -24.82 -14.94 -17.10
N GLY A 110 -25.03 -16.25 -17.16
CA GLY A 110 -26.35 -16.85 -17.00
C GLY A 110 -26.83 -16.92 -15.55
N LYS A 111 -25.90 -17.09 -14.60
CA LYS A 111 -26.19 -17.10 -13.15
C LYS A 111 -26.46 -15.71 -12.60
N GLU A 112 -25.69 -14.73 -13.04
CA GLU A 112 -25.89 -13.32 -12.73
C GLU A 112 -26.79 -12.73 -13.83
N GLN A 113 -28.11 -12.83 -13.71
CA GLN A 113 -28.97 -11.92 -14.46
C GLN A 113 -28.90 -10.56 -13.75
N PRO A 114 -28.13 -9.57 -14.23
CA PRO A 114 -28.16 -8.26 -13.63
C PRO A 114 -29.61 -7.76 -13.67
N PRO A 115 -30.10 -7.08 -12.62
CA PRO A 115 -31.44 -6.54 -12.64
C PRO A 115 -31.59 -5.64 -13.87
N ILE A 116 -32.40 -6.09 -14.83
CA ILE A 116 -32.67 -5.35 -16.04
C ILE A 116 -33.42 -4.10 -15.61
N ILE A 117 -32.86 -2.94 -15.91
CA ILE A 117 -33.54 -1.67 -15.69
C ILE A 117 -34.77 -1.68 -16.60
N THR A 118 -35.94 -1.81 -16.00
CA THR A 118 -37.22 -1.75 -16.73
C THR A 118 -37.41 -0.34 -17.29
N GLU A 119 -38.15 -0.21 -18.40
CA GLU A 119 -38.44 1.11 -18.99
C GLU A 119 -39.12 2.04 -17.98
N GLU A 120 -39.92 1.49 -17.06
CA GLU A 120 -40.51 2.23 -15.94
C GLU A 120 -39.46 2.83 -15.00
N LEU A 121 -38.42 2.06 -14.63
CA LEU A 121 -37.33 2.54 -13.78
C LEU A 121 -36.50 3.62 -14.48
N LYS A 122 -36.28 3.47 -15.79
CA LYS A 122 -35.57 4.45 -16.62
C LYS A 122 -36.37 5.75 -16.78
N GLU A 123 -37.68 5.67 -17.00
CA GLU A 123 -38.54 6.84 -16.98
C GLU A 123 -38.52 7.52 -15.61
N ASN A 124 -38.53 6.76 -14.51
CA ASN A 124 -38.49 7.32 -13.17
C ASN A 124 -37.17 8.04 -12.88
N LEU A 125 -36.04 7.47 -13.30
CA LEU A 125 -34.71 8.10 -13.17
C LEU A 125 -34.56 9.38 -14.00
N ASN A 126 -35.31 9.50 -15.11
CA ASN A 126 -35.29 10.68 -15.98
C ASN A 126 -36.29 11.78 -15.57
N LYS A 127 -37.16 11.52 -14.59
CA LYS A 127 -38.10 12.53 -14.06
C LYS A 127 -37.34 13.59 -13.25
N LYS A 128 -37.91 14.80 -13.22
CA LYS A 128 -37.38 15.88 -12.39
C LYS A 128 -37.59 15.55 -10.91
N ILE A 129 -36.52 15.70 -10.13
CA ILE A 129 -36.56 15.52 -8.68
C ILE A 129 -37.56 16.51 -8.08
N THR A 130 -38.50 15.99 -7.30
CA THR A 130 -39.55 16.77 -6.66
C THR A 130 -39.11 17.22 -5.27
N MET A 131 -39.60 18.39 -4.82
CA MET A 131 -39.26 18.93 -3.50
C MET A 131 -39.61 17.98 -2.33
N VAL A 132 -40.65 17.16 -2.50
CA VAL A 132 -41.06 16.15 -1.51
C VAL A 132 -40.00 15.06 -1.36
N GLU A 133 -39.45 14.57 -2.47
CA GLU A 133 -38.37 13.58 -2.49
C GLU A 133 -37.10 14.15 -1.85
N LEU A 134 -36.82 15.43 -2.09
CA LEU A 134 -35.68 16.15 -1.51
C LEU A 134 -35.79 16.22 0.02
N ILE A 135 -36.97 16.62 0.53
CA ILE A 135 -37.24 16.68 1.97
C ILE A 135 -37.18 15.28 2.60
N GLN A 136 -37.69 14.26 1.90
CA GLN A 136 -37.67 12.89 2.37
C GLN A 136 -36.24 12.33 2.45
N ALA A 137 -35.40 12.59 1.46
CA ALA A 137 -33.99 12.20 1.47
C ALA A 137 -33.19 12.87 2.59
N ILE A 138 -33.47 14.14 2.88
CA ILE A 138 -32.84 14.87 4.01
C ILE A 138 -33.27 14.29 5.36
N ARG A 139 -34.53 13.86 5.48
CA ARG A 139 -35.08 13.27 6.73
C ARG A 139 -34.69 11.81 6.91
N SER A 140 -34.36 11.07 5.84
CA SER A 140 -33.88 9.69 5.96
C SER A 140 -32.44 9.69 6.49
N PRO A 141 -32.15 9.06 7.65
CA PRO A 141 -30.79 8.98 8.15
C PRO A 141 -29.93 8.15 7.19
N GLN A 142 -28.80 8.71 6.75
CA GLN A 142 -27.77 7.95 6.06
C GLN A 142 -27.39 6.77 6.96
N LYS A 143 -27.40 5.54 6.44
CA LYS A 143 -26.69 4.43 7.10
C LYS A 143 -25.22 4.83 7.11
N THR A 144 -24.79 5.44 8.20
CA THR A 144 -23.37 5.57 8.54
C THR A 144 -22.76 4.20 8.40
N ILE A 145 -21.76 4.12 7.53
CA ILE A 145 -20.89 2.96 7.38
C ILE A 145 -20.38 2.61 8.78
N LYS A 146 -20.89 1.53 9.37
CA LYS A 146 -20.49 1.02 10.68
C LYS A 146 -19.07 0.46 10.59
N HIS A 147 -18.07 1.33 10.62
CA HIS A 147 -16.66 0.94 10.82
C HIS A 147 -16.07 1.45 12.14
N GLN A 148 -16.88 1.98 13.07
CA GLN A 148 -16.37 2.48 14.35
C GLN A 148 -16.78 1.68 15.60
N ASP A 149 -17.65 0.68 15.51
CA ASP A 149 -18.08 -0.11 16.68
C ASP A 149 -17.29 -1.40 16.93
N ARG A 150 -16.12 -1.60 16.29
CA ARG A 150 -15.29 -2.81 16.53
C ARG A 150 -14.05 -2.58 17.41
N MET A 151 -13.86 -1.38 17.97
CA MET A 151 -12.69 -1.07 18.82
C MET A 151 -13.00 -0.90 20.31
N VAL A 152 -14.25 -1.02 20.77
CA VAL A 152 -14.59 -0.83 22.20
C VAL A 152 -14.90 -2.14 22.94
N SER A 153 -14.93 -3.29 22.26
CA SER A 153 -15.22 -4.59 22.90
C SER A 153 -14.00 -5.50 23.14
N GLN A 154 -12.76 -4.98 23.02
CA GLN A 154 -11.55 -5.74 23.37
C GLN A 154 -10.76 -5.17 24.57
N GLU A 155 -11.29 -4.18 25.28
CA GLU A 155 -10.66 -3.67 26.51
C GLU A 155 -11.33 -4.17 27.81
N ASN A 156 -12.35 -5.01 27.75
CA ASN A 156 -12.95 -5.63 28.93
C ASN A 156 -13.14 -7.13 28.72
N THR A 157 -12.06 -7.90 28.78
CA THR A 157 -12.08 -9.29 29.29
C THR A 157 -10.72 -9.69 29.80
#